data_AF-A0A3A4WB25-F1
#
_entry.id   AF-A0A3A4WB25-F1
#
_cell.length_a   1.000
_cell.length_b   1.000
_cell.length_c   1.000
_cell.angle_alpha   90.00
_cell.angle_beta   90.00
_cell.angle_gamma   90.00
#
_symmetry.space_group_name_H-M   'P 1'
#
loop_
_entity.id
_entity.type
_entity.pdbx_description
1 polymer ?
#
loop_
_entity_poly.entity_id
_entity_poly.type
_entity_poly.pdbx_seq_one_letter_code
_entity_poly.pdbx_strand_id
1 'polypeptide(L)'
;MRTLSNNAIEEIVSLLVKGNPLSKEHKDALISQLNNLKHSLLFDTKKEYELIYSDKDREEDILADTMAVPLQKVKTFRNGKNGNGWTNMLIFGDNLQVLKTLLQMKDKGKLKNADGTLGVRLIYIDPPFATKQEFRGSQDQKAYQDKIAGARFLEFLRKRLVWA
;
A
#
# COMPACT_ATOMS: atom_id res chain seq x y z
N MET A 1 -6.26 -17.04 39.92
CA MET A 1 -5.11 -16.19 39.56
C MET A 1 -4.85 -15.23 40.71
N ARG A 2 -3.65 -15.22 41.30
CA ARG A 2 -3.32 -14.30 42.40
C ARG A 2 -2.69 -13.05 41.81
N THR A 3 -3.48 -12.01 41.63
CA THR A 3 -2.97 -10.64 41.48
C THR A 3 -2.31 -10.23 42.80
N LEU A 4 -1.17 -9.53 42.75
CA LEU A 4 -0.62 -8.90 43.95
C LEU A 4 -1.69 -7.95 44.50
N SER A 5 -1.98 -8.05 45.80
CA SER A 5 -2.87 -7.12 46.47
C SER A 5 -2.21 -5.75 46.57
N ASN A 6 -3.01 -4.69 46.67
CA ASN A 6 -2.47 -3.33 46.82
C ASN A 6 -1.53 -3.20 48.04
N ASN A 7 -1.85 -3.87 49.15
CA ASN A 7 -0.99 -3.90 50.33
C ASN A 7 0.38 -4.55 50.04
N ALA A 8 0.41 -5.64 49.26
CA ALA A 8 1.67 -6.29 48.89
C ALA A 8 2.52 -5.42 47.94
N ILE A 9 1.87 -4.63 47.08
CA ILE A 9 2.54 -3.67 46.20
C ILE A 9 3.16 -2.54 47.04
N GLU A 10 2.41 -1.98 47.98
CA GLU A 10 2.89 -0.92 48.88
C GLU A 10 4.09 -1.39 49.73
N GLU A 11 4.06 -2.63 50.20
CA GLU A 11 5.16 -3.24 50.94
C GLU A 11 6.41 -3.42 50.07
N ILE A 12 6.25 -3.93 48.85
CA ILE A 12 7.34 -4.07 47.86
C ILE A 12 7.95 -2.69 47.53
N VAL A 13 7.12 -1.67 47.31
CA VAL A 13 7.57 -0.30 47.04
C VAL A 13 8.34 0.27 48.23
N SER A 14 7.84 0.08 49.45
CA SER A 14 8.51 0.51 50.68
C SER A 14 9.90 -0.13 50.85
N LEU A 15 10.02 -1.43 50.55
CA LEU A 15 11.32 -2.14 50.59
C LEU A 15 12.30 -1.60 49.54
N LEU A 16 11.84 -1.39 48.31
CA LEU A 16 12.65 -0.84 47.22
C LEU A 16 13.14 0.58 47.51
N VAL A 17 12.26 1.45 48.01
CA VAL A 17 12.60 2.83 48.39
C VAL A 17 13.63 2.87 49.51
N LYS A 18 13.58 1.91 50.46
CA LYS A 18 14.54 1.77 51.55
C LYS A 18 15.84 1.06 51.15
N GLY A 19 15.96 0.60 49.90
CA GLY A 19 17.12 -0.16 49.42
C GLY A 19 17.24 -1.57 50.02
N ASN A 20 16.17 -2.09 50.62
CA ASN A 20 16.18 -3.42 51.22
C ASN A 20 15.98 -4.51 50.17
N PRO A 21 16.63 -5.68 50.34
CA PRO A 21 16.44 -6.79 49.43
C PRO A 21 15.01 -7.34 49.51
N LEU A 22 14.42 -7.60 48.36
CA LEU A 22 13.13 -8.26 48.25
C LEU A 22 13.23 -9.75 48.63
N SER A 23 12.22 -10.25 49.35
CA SER A 23 12.06 -11.67 49.60
C SER A 23 11.89 -12.45 48.29
N LYS A 24 12.16 -13.76 48.32
CA LYS A 24 11.98 -14.63 47.15
C LYS A 24 10.53 -14.62 46.66
N GLU A 25 9.58 -14.64 47.59
CA GLU A 25 8.15 -14.58 47.30
C GLU A 25 7.73 -13.29 46.60
N HIS A 26 8.26 -12.14 47.03
CA HIS A 26 7.99 -10.85 46.38
C HIS A 26 8.57 -10.79 44.96
N LYS A 27 9.77 -11.36 44.74
CA LYS A 27 10.37 -11.46 43.41
C LYS A 27 9.54 -12.34 42.47
N ASP A 28 9.16 -13.52 42.94
CA ASP A 28 8.38 -14.48 42.15
C ASP A 28 7.00 -13.92 41.79
N ALA A 29 6.34 -13.21 42.73
CA ALA A 29 5.07 -12.56 42.48
C ALA A 29 5.16 -11.41 41.47
N LEU A 30 6.21 -10.58 41.56
CA LEU A 30 6.45 -9.49 40.61
C LEU A 30 6.73 -10.04 39.20
N ILE A 31 7.56 -11.07 39.09
CA ILE A 31 7.87 -11.76 37.82
C ILE A 31 6.59 -12.36 37.22
N SER A 32 5.76 -13.00 38.03
CA SER A 32 4.48 -13.56 37.58
C SER A 32 3.53 -12.47 37.06
N GLN A 33 3.44 -11.31 37.73
CA GLN A 33 2.63 -10.20 37.25
C GLN A 33 3.18 -9.58 35.95
N LEU A 34 4.50 -9.38 35.87
CA LEU A 34 5.17 -8.85 34.68
C LEU A 34 4.98 -9.77 33.47
N ASN A 35 5.02 -11.09 33.66
CA ASN A 35 4.77 -12.06 32.59
C ASN A 35 3.32 -12.03 32.08
N ASN A 36 2.35 -11.81 32.96
CA ASN A 36 0.95 -11.63 32.56
C ASN A 36 0.72 -10.29 31.82
N LEU A 37 1.35 -9.21 32.29
CA LEU A 37 1.34 -7.91 31.61
C LEU A 37 1.99 -7.99 30.23
N LYS A 38 3.16 -8.66 30.13
CA LYS A 38 3.81 -8.94 28.84
C LYS A 38 2.88 -9.70 27.91
N HIS A 39 2.17 -10.73 28.40
CA HIS A 39 1.21 -11.44 27.56
C HIS A 39 0.07 -10.52 27.07
N SER A 40 -0.49 -9.69 27.96
CA SER A 40 -1.59 -8.80 27.59
C SER A 40 -1.18 -7.67 26.64
N LEU A 41 0.06 -7.15 26.74
CA LEU A 41 0.56 -6.04 25.93
C LEU A 41 1.21 -6.49 24.62
N LEU A 42 1.77 -7.70 24.57
CA LEU A 42 2.48 -8.23 23.40
C LEU A 42 1.60 -9.10 22.49
N PHE A 43 0.46 -9.63 22.96
CA PHE A 43 -0.41 -10.50 22.16
C PHE A 43 -1.77 -9.88 21.81
N ASP A 44 -2.00 -8.60 22.16
CA ASP A 44 -3.05 -7.78 21.54
C ASP A 44 -2.54 -7.10 20.25
N THR A 45 -1.60 -7.78 19.57
CA THR A 45 -1.19 -7.43 18.21
C THR A 45 -2.37 -7.68 17.31
N LYS A 46 -2.88 -6.61 16.67
CA LYS A 46 -3.77 -6.74 15.52
C LYS A 46 -3.23 -7.84 14.61
N LYS A 47 -4.07 -8.77 14.18
CA LYS A 47 -3.66 -9.80 13.24
C LYS A 47 -3.16 -9.13 11.96
N GLU A 48 -1.86 -9.24 11.70
CA GLU A 48 -1.24 -8.78 10.47
C GLU A 48 -1.35 -9.90 9.43
N TYR A 49 -1.88 -9.57 8.26
CA TYR A 49 -2.04 -10.50 7.14
C TYR A 49 -1.24 -9.98 5.96
N GLU A 50 -0.41 -10.83 5.38
CA GLU A 50 0.35 -10.49 4.18
C GLU A 50 0.11 -11.54 3.09
N LEU A 51 -0.06 -11.07 1.85
CA LEU A 51 0.00 -11.92 0.66
C LEU A 51 1.44 -11.98 0.16
N ILE A 52 2.07 -13.15 0.27
CA ILE A 52 3.44 -13.43 -0.17
C ILE A 52 3.40 -14.28 -1.44
N TYR A 53 4.25 -13.94 -2.41
CA TYR A 53 4.45 -14.71 -3.64
C TYR A 53 5.85 -14.47 -4.20
N SER A 54 6.32 -15.38 -5.04
CA SER A 54 7.62 -15.26 -5.71
C SER A 54 7.70 -14.00 -6.57
N ASP A 55 8.88 -13.37 -6.60
CA ASP A 55 9.18 -12.17 -7.40
C ASP A 55 8.31 -10.95 -7.05
N LYS A 56 7.80 -10.88 -5.83
CA LYS A 56 7.15 -9.68 -5.28
C LYS A 56 8.21 -8.62 -4.98
N ASP A 57 8.27 -7.57 -5.80
CA ASP A 57 9.22 -6.47 -5.56
C ASP A 57 8.85 -5.66 -4.31
N ARG A 58 9.82 -4.97 -3.73
CA ARG A 58 9.51 -4.01 -2.66
C ARG A 58 8.81 -2.79 -3.28
N GLU A 59 7.93 -2.15 -2.52
CA GLU A 59 7.18 -0.99 -3.03
C GLU A 59 8.13 0.18 -3.36
N GLU A 60 9.09 0.41 -2.49
CA GLU A 60 10.17 1.37 -2.64
C GLU A 60 10.98 1.16 -3.93
N ASP A 61 11.25 -0.10 -4.30
CA ASP A 61 11.99 -0.44 -5.52
C ASP A 61 11.14 -0.11 -6.75
N ILE A 62 9.85 -0.44 -6.74
CA ILE A 62 8.91 -0.04 -7.81
C ILE A 62 8.91 1.48 -7.98
N LEU A 63 8.84 2.21 -6.87
CA LEU A 63 8.76 3.67 -6.86
C LEU A 63 10.05 4.33 -7.37
N ALA A 64 11.21 3.75 -7.04
CA ALA A 64 12.53 4.24 -7.42
C ALA A 64 12.89 3.87 -8.87
N ASP A 65 12.69 2.61 -9.27
CA ASP A 65 13.17 2.05 -10.53
C ASP A 65 12.26 2.38 -11.72
N THR A 66 10.99 2.73 -11.48
CA THR A 66 10.09 3.14 -12.55
C THR A 66 10.48 4.51 -13.08
N MET A 67 11.09 4.51 -14.27
CA MET A 67 11.41 5.73 -14.97
C MET A 67 10.16 6.41 -15.56
N ALA A 68 10.09 7.73 -15.41
CA ALA A 68 9.10 8.54 -16.11
C ALA A 68 9.47 8.66 -17.60
N VAL A 69 8.44 8.73 -18.45
CA VAL A 69 8.61 8.97 -19.89
C VAL A 69 8.10 10.36 -20.29
N PRO A 70 8.78 11.04 -21.22
CA PRO A 70 8.27 12.31 -21.76
C PRO A 70 6.99 12.07 -22.56
N LEU A 71 5.96 12.88 -22.32
CA LEU A 71 4.75 12.86 -23.15
C LEU A 71 4.90 13.80 -24.34
N GLN A 72 4.83 13.25 -25.55
CA GLN A 72 4.84 14.02 -26.79
C GLN A 72 3.44 14.12 -27.39
N LYS A 73 3.03 15.34 -27.74
CA LYS A 73 1.74 15.57 -28.40
C LYS A 73 1.84 15.13 -29.87
N VAL A 74 1.10 14.08 -30.22
CA VAL A 74 1.06 13.54 -31.60
C VAL A 74 -0.08 14.15 -32.41
N LYS A 75 -1.26 14.32 -31.80
CA LYS A 75 -2.45 14.82 -32.48
C LYS A 75 -3.31 15.63 -31.52
N THR A 76 -4.07 16.58 -32.05
CA THR A 76 -5.10 17.30 -31.29
C THR A 76 -6.39 17.31 -32.09
N PHE A 77 -7.50 17.11 -31.39
CA PHE A 77 -8.84 17.13 -31.96
C PHE A 77 -9.58 18.36 -31.46
N ARG A 78 -10.36 19.00 -32.33
CA ARG A 78 -11.20 20.17 -32.04
C ARG A 78 -10.46 21.44 -31.57
N ASN A 79 -9.14 21.40 -31.35
CA ASN A 79 -8.25 22.55 -31.03
C ASN A 79 -8.86 23.61 -30.09
N GLY A 80 -9.62 23.18 -29.07
CA GLY A 80 -10.24 24.10 -28.12
C GLY A 80 -11.31 25.03 -28.68
N LYS A 81 -11.80 24.83 -29.92
CA LYS A 81 -12.75 25.74 -30.59
C LYS A 81 -14.09 25.91 -29.84
N ASN A 82 -14.43 25.04 -28.88
CA ASN A 82 -15.69 25.08 -28.13
C ASN A 82 -15.49 25.04 -26.58
N GLY A 83 -14.33 25.43 -26.03
CA GLY A 83 -14.07 25.17 -24.60
C GLY A 83 -13.19 26.19 -23.88
N ASN A 84 -13.34 26.18 -22.55
CA ASN A 84 -12.62 26.92 -21.50
C ASN A 84 -11.12 26.57 -21.37
N GLY A 85 -10.44 26.23 -22.47
CA GLY A 85 -9.02 25.85 -22.48
C GLY A 85 -8.71 24.45 -21.94
N TRP A 86 -9.71 23.68 -21.52
CA TRP A 86 -9.56 22.31 -21.03
C TRP A 86 -9.47 21.29 -22.16
N THR A 87 -8.59 20.29 -22.02
CA THR A 87 -8.41 19.23 -23.02
C THR A 87 -8.28 17.86 -22.37
N ASN A 88 -9.00 16.87 -22.90
CA ASN A 88 -8.83 15.47 -22.53
C ASN A 88 -7.53 14.92 -23.14
N MET A 89 -6.84 14.04 -22.41
CA MET A 89 -5.64 13.36 -22.87
C MET A 89 -5.97 11.91 -23.24
N LEU A 90 -5.52 11.48 -24.42
CA LEU A 90 -5.42 10.07 -24.79
C LEU A 90 -3.93 9.76 -24.95
N ILE A 91 -3.40 8.88 -24.10
CA ILE A 91 -1.97 8.59 -24.03
C ILE A 91 -1.74 7.17 -24.56
N PHE A 92 -0.79 7.04 -25.50
CA PHE A 92 -0.36 5.76 -26.03
C PHE A 92 1.02 5.42 -25.46
N GLY A 93 1.17 4.25 -24.85
CA GLY A 93 2.42 3.78 -24.24
C GLY A 93 2.18 2.75 -23.13
N ASP A 94 3.25 2.27 -22.50
CA ASP A 94 3.14 1.43 -21.31
C ASP A 94 2.61 2.26 -20.13
N ASN A 95 1.52 1.79 -19.53
CA ASN A 95 0.81 2.50 -18.47
C ASN A 95 1.64 2.69 -17.19
N LEU A 96 2.60 1.81 -16.86
CA LEU A 96 3.41 1.94 -15.65
C LEU A 96 4.27 3.22 -15.70
N GLN A 97 4.96 3.45 -16.82
CA GLN A 97 5.80 4.62 -17.01
C GLN A 97 4.96 5.90 -17.17
N VAL A 98 3.79 5.78 -17.81
CA VAL A 98 2.84 6.90 -17.95
C VAL A 98 2.30 7.34 -16.58
N LEU A 99 1.95 6.41 -15.69
CA LEU A 99 1.48 6.73 -14.33
C LEU A 99 2.53 7.52 -13.55
N LYS A 100 3.81 7.14 -13.64
CA LYS A 100 4.92 7.91 -13.06
C LYS A 100 4.94 9.35 -13.59
N THR A 101 4.82 9.53 -14.90
CA THR A 101 4.80 10.88 -15.50
C THR A 101 3.58 11.69 -15.05
N LEU A 102 2.40 11.08 -14.95
CA LEU A 102 1.18 11.74 -14.48
C LEU A 102 1.30 12.20 -13.01
N LEU A 103 1.94 11.40 -12.16
CA LEU A 103 2.24 11.81 -10.78
C LEU A 103 3.21 12.99 -10.73
N GLN A 104 4.29 12.98 -11.52
CA GLN A 104 5.17 14.15 -11.62
C GLN A 104 4.42 15.39 -12.13
N MET A 105 3.43 15.22 -13.01
CA MET A 105 2.57 16.32 -13.46
C MET A 105 1.66 16.82 -12.33
N LYS A 106 1.11 15.94 -11.49
CA LYS A 106 0.36 16.31 -10.28
C LYS A 106 1.23 17.13 -9.33
N ASP A 107 2.44 16.66 -9.03
CA ASP A 107 3.38 17.34 -8.13
C ASP A 107 3.79 18.73 -8.64
N LYS A 108 3.89 18.87 -9.97
CA LYS A 108 4.16 20.16 -10.64
C LYS A 108 2.92 21.04 -10.84
N GLY A 109 1.75 20.65 -10.31
CA GLY A 109 0.50 21.40 -10.43
C GLY A 109 -0.13 21.39 -11.84
N LYS A 110 0.33 20.50 -12.73
CA LYS A 110 -0.13 20.40 -14.13
C LYS A 110 -1.30 19.46 -14.32
N LEU A 111 -1.39 18.40 -13.50
CA LEU A 111 -2.54 17.50 -13.48
C LEU A 111 -3.53 18.02 -12.43
N LYS A 112 -4.58 18.71 -12.88
CA LYS A 112 -5.58 19.36 -12.02
C LYS A 112 -6.99 19.20 -12.56
N ASN A 113 -7.96 19.23 -11.67
CA ASN A 113 -9.38 19.23 -11.97
C ASN A 113 -9.87 20.65 -12.34
N ALA A 114 -11.10 20.75 -12.83
CA ALA A 114 -11.70 22.02 -13.25
C ALA A 114 -11.83 23.04 -12.09
N ASP A 115 -11.96 22.57 -10.86
CA ASP A 115 -12.02 23.41 -9.64
C ASP A 115 -10.65 23.66 -8.99
N GLY A 116 -9.56 23.25 -9.66
CA GLY A 116 -8.20 23.51 -9.21
C GLY A 116 -7.60 22.45 -8.29
N THR A 117 -8.36 21.43 -7.86
CA THR A 117 -7.78 20.35 -7.04
C THR A 117 -6.77 19.52 -7.85
N LEU A 118 -5.67 19.13 -7.23
CA LEU A 118 -4.57 18.40 -7.90
C LEU A 118 -4.89 16.90 -8.04
N GLY A 119 -4.43 16.30 -9.14
CA GLY A 119 -4.54 14.86 -9.39
C GLY A 119 -5.88 14.42 -9.96
N VAL A 120 -6.17 13.13 -9.79
CA VAL A 120 -7.38 12.47 -10.30
C VAL A 120 -8.35 12.19 -9.16
N ARG A 121 -9.65 12.16 -9.47
CA ARG A 121 -10.73 11.88 -8.51
C ARG A 121 -11.28 10.45 -8.58
N LEU A 122 -11.18 9.87 -9.78
CA LEU A 122 -11.71 8.57 -10.09
C LEU A 122 -10.76 7.89 -11.05
N ILE A 123 -10.38 6.66 -10.70
CA ILE A 123 -9.64 5.77 -11.57
C ILE A 123 -10.56 4.59 -11.86
N TYR A 124 -10.84 4.37 -13.13
CA TYR A 124 -11.53 3.19 -13.61
C TYR A 124 -10.57 2.41 -14.50
N ILE A 125 -10.38 1.13 -14.17
CA ILE A 125 -9.56 0.21 -14.95
C ILE A 125 -10.32 -1.09 -15.17
N ASP A 126 -10.11 -1.68 -16.33
CA ASP A 126 -10.59 -3.00 -16.69
C ASP A 126 -9.36 -3.83 -17.11
N PRO A 127 -8.55 -4.32 -16.13
CA PRO A 127 -7.36 -5.10 -16.43
C PRO A 127 -7.75 -6.46 -17.02
N PRO A 128 -6.86 -7.12 -17.78
CA PRO A 128 -7.15 -8.48 -18.26
C PRO A 128 -7.47 -9.40 -17.08
N PHE A 129 -8.55 -10.16 -17.18
CA PHE A 129 -8.87 -11.19 -16.20
C PHE A 129 -7.99 -12.40 -16.54
N ALA A 130 -7.04 -12.73 -15.68
CA ALA A 130 -6.09 -13.84 -15.84
C ALA A 130 -6.77 -15.23 -15.80
N THR A 131 -7.78 -15.44 -16.63
CA THR A 131 -8.68 -16.61 -16.66
C THR A 131 -8.12 -17.74 -17.51
N LYS A 132 -7.01 -17.52 -18.23
CA LYS A 132 -6.42 -18.46 -19.21
C LYS A 132 -7.40 -18.87 -20.31
N GLN A 133 -8.49 -18.14 -20.52
CA GLN A 133 -9.45 -18.40 -21.58
C GLN A 133 -9.27 -17.39 -22.70
N GLU A 134 -9.08 -17.89 -23.92
CA GLU A 134 -9.04 -17.06 -25.13
C GLU A 134 -10.39 -16.35 -25.30
N PHE A 135 -10.49 -15.07 -24.92
CA PHE A 135 -11.62 -14.25 -25.35
C PHE A 135 -11.48 -13.99 -26.86
N ARG A 136 -12.14 -14.84 -27.67
CA ARG A 136 -12.26 -14.64 -29.12
C ARG A 136 -13.34 -13.59 -29.39
N GLY A 137 -12.94 -12.41 -29.86
CA GLY A 137 -13.87 -11.46 -30.48
C GLY A 137 -14.39 -12.01 -31.82
N SER A 138 -15.54 -11.50 -32.27
CA SER A 138 -16.31 -11.98 -33.44
C SER A 138 -15.60 -11.88 -34.81
N GLN A 139 -14.36 -11.37 -34.86
CA GLN A 139 -13.61 -11.09 -36.09
C GLN A 139 -12.11 -11.38 -35.96
N ASP A 140 -11.73 -12.46 -35.27
CA ASP A 140 -10.36 -13.05 -35.33
C ASP A 140 -9.18 -12.09 -35.04
N GLN A 141 -9.44 -10.91 -34.46
CA GLN A 141 -8.42 -9.98 -34.02
C GLN A 141 -7.95 -10.38 -32.62
N LYS A 142 -6.70 -10.88 -32.55
CA LYS A 142 -6.01 -11.21 -31.30
C LYS A 142 -5.70 -9.93 -30.51
N ALA A 143 -6.54 -9.60 -29.52
CA ALA A 143 -6.36 -8.40 -28.70
C ALA A 143 -5.32 -8.59 -27.58
N TYR A 144 -5.20 -9.78 -26.97
CA TYR A 144 -4.18 -10.06 -25.97
C TYR A 144 -4.05 -11.58 -25.77
N GLN A 145 -2.82 -12.11 -25.72
CA GLN A 145 -2.59 -13.50 -25.30
C GLN A 145 -2.47 -13.51 -23.77
N ASP A 146 -3.44 -14.15 -23.10
CA ASP A 146 -3.54 -14.27 -21.65
C ASP A 146 -2.43 -15.18 -21.08
N LYS A 147 -1.18 -14.73 -21.20
CA LYS A 147 0.04 -15.48 -20.86
C LYS A 147 0.49 -15.30 -19.42
N ILE A 148 -0.12 -14.37 -18.68
CA ILE A 148 0.32 -13.98 -17.35
C ILE A 148 -0.76 -14.41 -16.36
N ALA A 149 -0.45 -15.40 -15.53
CA ALA A 149 -1.33 -15.92 -14.49
C ALA A 149 -0.57 -16.07 -13.16
N GLY A 150 -1.31 -16.17 -12.05
CA GLY A 150 -0.72 -16.35 -10.71
C GLY A 150 0.10 -15.14 -10.25
N ALA A 151 1.21 -15.39 -9.55
CA ALA A 151 2.07 -14.36 -8.96
C ALA A 151 2.49 -13.26 -9.94
N ARG A 152 2.82 -13.64 -11.19
CA ARG A 152 3.24 -12.68 -12.23
C ARG A 152 2.12 -11.73 -12.64
N PHE A 153 0.87 -12.19 -12.63
CA PHE A 153 -0.29 -11.34 -12.95
C PHE A 153 -0.55 -10.37 -11.81
N LEU A 154 -0.53 -10.88 -10.58
CA LEU A 154 -0.66 -10.07 -9.38
C LEU A 154 0.41 -8.99 -9.33
N GLU A 155 1.67 -9.34 -9.61
CA GLU A 155 2.77 -8.38 -9.61
C GLU A 155 2.65 -7.36 -10.75
N PHE A 156 2.26 -7.81 -11.95
CA PHE A 156 2.00 -6.92 -13.08
C PHE A 156 0.95 -5.85 -12.73
N LEU A 157 -0.14 -6.24 -12.08
CA LEU A 157 -1.20 -5.32 -11.64
C LEU A 157 -0.73 -4.47 -10.46
N ARG A 158 -0.10 -5.07 -9.45
CA ARG A 158 0.36 -4.38 -8.24
C ARG A 158 1.34 -3.26 -8.56
N LYS A 159 2.31 -3.51 -9.46
CA LYS A 159 3.26 -2.48 -9.91
C LYS A 159 2.57 -1.22 -10.44
N ARG A 160 1.36 -1.34 -10.98
CA ARG A 160 0.56 -0.21 -11.49
C ARG A 160 -0.30 0.43 -10.40
N LEU A 161 -0.88 -0.39 -9.53
CA LEU A 161 -1.78 0.07 -8.46
C LEU A 161 -1.05 0.83 -7.34
N VAL A 162 0.24 0.60 -7.14
CA VAL A 162 1.07 1.39 -6.20
C VAL A 162 1.07 2.89 -6.54
N TRP A 163 0.80 3.24 -7.80
CA TRP A 163 0.75 4.62 -8.28
C TRP A 163 -0.66 5.25 -8.28
N ALA A 164 -1.69 4.45 -8.03
CA ALA A 164 -3.09 4.82 -8.21
C ALA A 164 -3.64 5.64 -7.04
#